data_AF-A0A1G9PV03-F1
#
_entry.id   AF-A0A1G9PV03-F1
#
_cell.length_a   1.000
_cell.length_b   1.000
_cell.length_c   1.000
_cell.angle_alpha   90.00
_cell.angle_beta   90.00
_cell.angle_gamma   90.00
#
_symmetry.space_group_name_H-M   'P 1'
#
loop_
_entity.id
_entity.type
_entity.pdbx_description
1 polymer ?
#
loop_
_entity_poly.entity_id
_entity_poly.type
_entity_poly.pdbx_seq_one_letter_code
_entity_poly.pdbx_strand_id
1 'polypeptide(L)'
;MAVEITRKDMSAGELRAAATRTKDAKAARRMLAIALVLEGADRTTSAQTCGMDRQTLRDWVHRRNTEGIDGLSNRYSAGPTPLLNAEQKAELAQMVRDGPDLA
;
A
#
# COMPACT_ATOMS: atom_id res chain seq x y z
N MET A 1 -20.23 10.93 5.18
CA MET A 1 -19.29 11.87 4.52
C MET A 1 -18.75 11.29 3.22
N ALA A 2 -19.02 11.96 2.09
CA ALA A 2 -18.39 11.66 0.79
C ALA A 2 -16.87 11.90 0.89
N VAL A 3 -16.08 11.19 0.09
CA VAL A 3 -14.65 11.50 -0.06
C VAL A 3 -14.52 12.23 -1.40
N GLU A 4 -13.95 13.42 -1.39
CA GLU A 4 -13.78 14.21 -2.60
C GLU A 4 -12.46 13.84 -3.28
N ILE A 5 -12.50 13.66 -4.59
CA ILE A 5 -11.30 13.53 -5.41
C ILE A 5 -10.88 14.95 -5.82
N THR A 6 -9.89 15.50 -5.11
CA THR A 6 -9.40 16.87 -5.36
C THR A 6 -8.29 16.89 -6.40
N ARG A 7 -7.54 15.79 -6.52
CA ARG A 7 -6.45 15.66 -7.50
C ARG A 7 -6.99 15.10 -8.83
N LYS A 8 -6.88 15.87 -9.91
CA LYS A 8 -7.39 15.55 -11.26
C LYS A 8 -6.27 15.48 -12.32
N ASP A 9 -5.06 15.15 -11.88
CA ASP A 9 -3.88 14.97 -12.73
C ASP A 9 -3.95 13.74 -13.66
N MET A 10 -4.89 12.83 -13.40
CA MET A 10 -5.15 11.64 -14.21
C MET A 10 -6.64 11.46 -14.42
N SER A 11 -7.02 11.15 -15.64
CA SER A 11 -8.34 10.68 -16.03
C SER A 11 -8.61 9.24 -15.56
N ALA A 12 -9.88 8.83 -15.56
CA ALA A 12 -10.26 7.45 -15.30
C ALA A 12 -9.60 6.46 -16.28
N GLY A 13 -9.45 6.86 -17.55
CA GLY A 13 -8.76 6.05 -18.56
C GLY A 13 -7.28 5.85 -18.24
N GLU A 14 -6.58 6.90 -17.81
CA GLU A 14 -5.16 6.81 -17.43
C GLU A 14 -4.96 5.97 -16.17
N LEU A 15 -5.87 6.04 -15.19
CA LEU A 15 -5.85 5.17 -14.02
C LEU A 15 -6.02 3.70 -14.39
N ARG A 16 -6.92 3.37 -15.32
CA ARG A 16 -7.04 2.00 -15.84
C ARG A 16 -5.79 1.55 -16.56
N ALA A 17 -5.23 2.40 -17.41
CA ALA A 17 -4.00 2.08 -18.12
C ALA A 17 -2.81 1.89 -17.16
N ALA A 18 -2.75 2.65 -16.06
CA ALA A 18 -1.76 2.43 -15.02
C ALA A 18 -2.00 1.12 -14.25
N ALA A 19 -3.26 0.77 -13.98
CA ALA A 19 -3.62 -0.47 -13.30
C ALA A 19 -3.20 -1.72 -14.09
N THR A 20 -3.19 -1.69 -15.43
CA THR A 20 -2.71 -2.82 -16.25
C THR A 20 -1.19 -2.95 -16.28
N ARG A 21 -0.45 -1.87 -16.00
CA ARG A 21 1.02 -1.84 -16.03
C ARG A 21 1.67 -2.14 -14.68
N THR A 22 0.94 -1.97 -13.57
CA THR A 22 1.50 -2.20 -12.23
C THR A 22 1.60 -3.70 -11.91
N LYS A 23 2.66 -4.07 -11.18
CA LYS A 23 2.84 -5.41 -10.62
C LYS A 23 2.17 -5.57 -9.25
N ASP A 24 1.78 -4.47 -8.61
CA ASP A 24 1.05 -4.51 -7.32
C ASP A 24 -0.46 -4.66 -7.58
N ALA A 25 -0.96 -5.88 -7.41
CA ALA A 25 -2.38 -6.20 -7.58
C ALA A 25 -3.31 -5.43 -6.63
N LYS A 26 -2.83 -5.04 -5.43
CA LYS A 26 -3.62 -4.20 -4.50
C LYS A 26 -3.67 -2.76 -5.00
N ALA A 27 -2.55 -2.22 -5.48
CA ALA A 27 -2.50 -0.91 -6.11
C ALA A 27 -3.40 -0.85 -7.35
N ALA A 28 -3.37 -1.87 -8.21
CA ALA A 28 -4.26 -1.97 -9.38
C ALA A 28 -5.75 -1.86 -8.99
N ARG A 29 -6.20 -2.63 -8.00
CA ARG A 29 -7.60 -2.56 -7.52
C ARG A 29 -7.98 -1.17 -7.00
N ARG A 30 -7.05 -0.47 -6.33
CA ARG A 30 -7.28 0.90 -5.83
C ARG A 30 -7.39 1.90 -7.00
N MET A 31 -6.54 1.76 -8.02
CA MET A 31 -6.62 2.59 -9.23
C MET A 31 -7.96 2.40 -9.95
N LEU A 32 -8.41 1.15 -10.10
CA LEU A 32 -9.70 0.83 -10.72
C LEU A 32 -10.88 1.39 -9.90
N ALA A 33 -10.84 1.26 -8.58
CA ALA A 33 -11.89 1.79 -7.71
C ALA A 33 -12.01 3.32 -7.83
N ILE A 34 -10.88 4.03 -7.91
CA ILE A 34 -10.86 5.49 -8.07
C ILE A 34 -11.33 5.88 -9.49
N ALA A 35 -11.00 5.10 -10.52
CA ALA A 35 -11.50 5.32 -11.87
C ALA A 35 -13.03 5.24 -11.92
N LEU A 36 -13.64 4.26 -11.24
CA LEU A 36 -15.11 4.14 -11.15
C LEU A 36 -15.74 5.35 -10.45
N VAL A 37 -15.13 5.85 -9.37
CA VAL A 37 -15.61 7.05 -8.69
C VAL A 37 -15.53 8.28 -9.61
N LEU A 38 -14.46 8.41 -10.40
CA LEU A 38 -14.32 9.50 -11.37
C LEU A 38 -15.37 9.45 -12.50
N GLU A 39 -15.90 8.26 -12.79
CA GLU A 39 -16.98 8.05 -13.77
C GLU A 39 -18.38 8.20 -13.17
N GLY A 40 -18.46 8.56 -11.89
CA GLY A 40 -19.73 8.83 -11.21
C GLY A 40 -20.35 7.62 -10.51
N ALA A 41 -19.67 6.47 -10.46
CA ALA A 41 -20.11 5.38 -9.61
C ALA A 41 -20.03 5.79 -8.12
N ASP A 42 -20.98 5.34 -7.31
CA ASP A 42 -20.94 5.63 -5.88
C ASP A 42 -19.78 4.87 -5.20
N ARG A 43 -19.38 5.38 -4.02
CA ARG A 43 -18.22 4.85 -3.29
C ARG A 43 -18.42 3.41 -2.81
N THR A 44 -19.66 2.99 -2.52
CA THR A 44 -19.94 1.62 -2.07
C THR A 44 -19.76 0.66 -3.23
N THR A 45 -20.41 0.94 -4.36
CA THR A 45 -20.29 0.13 -5.58
C THR A 45 -18.85 0.04 -6.05
N SER A 46 -18.16 1.19 -6.15
CA SER A 46 -16.76 1.25 -6.58
C SER A 46 -15.83 0.41 -5.70
N ALA A 47 -16.04 0.44 -4.37
CA ALA A 47 -15.24 -0.34 -3.43
C ALA A 47 -15.51 -1.85 -3.58
N GLN A 48 -16.79 -2.24 -3.62
CA GLN A 48 -17.22 -3.63 -3.73
C GLN A 48 -16.75 -4.26 -5.05
N THR A 49 -16.93 -3.56 -6.18
CA THR A 49 -16.46 -4.01 -7.50
C THR A 49 -14.95 -4.27 -7.50
N CYS A 50 -14.18 -3.52 -6.71
CA CYS A 50 -12.73 -3.67 -6.62
C CYS A 50 -12.26 -4.47 -5.39
N GLY A 51 -13.16 -5.16 -4.70
CA GLY A 51 -12.84 -6.10 -3.63
C GLY A 51 -12.31 -5.43 -2.35
N MET A 52 -12.85 -4.27 -1.99
CA MET A 52 -12.54 -3.59 -0.73
C MET A 52 -13.78 -2.99 -0.08
N ASP A 53 -13.69 -2.63 1.19
CA ASP A 53 -14.76 -1.92 1.87
C ASP A 53 -14.72 -0.40 1.56
N ARG A 54 -15.85 0.24 1.85
CA ARG A 54 -16.09 1.66 1.56
C ARG A 54 -15.15 2.61 2.35
N GLN A 55 -14.69 2.23 3.54
CA GLN A 55 -13.76 3.02 4.34
C GLN A 55 -12.33 2.86 3.81
N THR A 56 -11.93 1.65 3.45
CA THR A 56 -10.64 1.41 2.76
C THR A 56 -10.53 2.28 1.51
N LEU A 57 -11.54 2.32 0.64
CA LEU A 57 -11.51 3.18 -0.55
C LEU A 57 -11.38 4.67 -0.18
N ARG A 58 -12.05 5.12 0.89
CA ARG A 58 -11.92 6.51 1.36
C ARG A 58 -10.47 6.84 1.74
N ASP A 59 -9.82 5.96 2.48
CA ASP A 59 -8.44 6.19 2.93
C ASP A 59 -7.47 6.23 1.75
N TRP A 60 -7.69 5.38 0.72
CA TRP A 60 -6.90 5.42 -0.51
C TRP A 60 -7.15 6.66 -1.37
N VAL A 61 -8.38 7.18 -1.41
CA VAL A 61 -8.64 8.46 -2.10
C VAL A 61 -7.90 9.60 -1.41
N HIS A 62 -7.92 9.66 -0.07
CA HIS A 62 -7.15 10.66 0.66
C HIS A 62 -5.65 10.55 0.34
N ARG A 63 -5.11 9.33 0.37
CA ARG A 63 -3.70 9.09 0.03
C ARG A 63 -3.36 9.46 -1.41
N ARG A 64 -4.23 9.14 -2.38
CA ARG A 64 -4.05 9.60 -3.77
C ARG A 64 -4.04 11.11 -3.86
N ASN A 65 -4.96 11.79 -3.18
CA ASN A 65 -5.03 13.25 -3.24
C ASN A 65 -3.73 13.89 -2.74
N THR A 66 -3.14 13.35 -1.68
CA THR A 66 -1.88 13.85 -1.11
C THR A 66 -0.65 13.45 -1.92
N GLU A 67 -0.56 12.20 -2.37
CA GLU A 67 0.69 11.58 -2.85
C GLU A 67 0.66 11.20 -4.34
N GLY A 68 -0.48 11.35 -5.01
CA GLY A 68 -0.67 10.89 -6.38
C GLY A 68 -0.76 9.36 -6.47
N ILE A 69 -0.45 8.82 -7.65
CA ILE A 69 -0.57 7.39 -7.93
C ILE A 69 0.41 6.53 -7.12
N ASP A 70 1.58 7.07 -6.78
CA ASP A 70 2.61 6.38 -5.99
C ASP A 70 2.12 6.07 -4.57
N GLY A 71 1.20 6.90 -4.05
CA GLY A 71 0.53 6.67 -2.78
C GLY A 71 -0.44 5.49 -2.78
N LEU A 72 -0.75 4.86 -3.92
CA LEU A 72 -1.68 3.73 -3.98
C LEU A 72 -1.02 2.38 -3.69
N SER A 73 0.30 2.32 -3.58
CA SER A 73 1.03 1.12 -3.18
C SER A 73 1.10 1.01 -1.66
N ASN A 74 1.25 -0.22 -1.15
CA ASN A 74 1.51 -0.40 0.27
C ASN A 74 2.90 0.15 0.63
N ARG A 75 2.97 0.85 1.76
CA ARG A 75 4.26 1.19 2.37
C ARG A 75 4.72 0.04 3.26
N TYR A 76 6.00 -0.29 3.16
CA TYR A 76 6.67 -1.16 4.11
C TYR A 76 7.49 -0.25 5.01
N SER A 77 7.23 -0.31 6.32
CA SER A 77 8.14 0.31 7.29
C SER A 77 9.43 -0.52 7.35
N ALA A 78 10.54 0.11 7.76
CA ALA A 78 11.83 -0.57 7.96
C ALA A 78 11.80 -1.63 9.08
N GLY A 79 10.63 -1.89 9.70
CA GLY A 79 10.50 -2.64 10.93
C GLY A 79 10.94 -1.84 12.15
N PRO A 80 10.79 -2.42 13.35
CA PRO A 80 11.35 -1.85 14.58
C PRO A 80 12.89 -1.83 14.51
N THR A 81 13.50 -0.85 15.17
CA THR A 81 14.96 -0.81 15.34
C THR A 81 15.43 -2.12 15.98
N PRO A 82 16.45 -2.81 15.42
CA PRO A 82 16.97 -4.04 16.00
C PRO A 82 17.43 -3.83 17.45
N LEU A 83 17.11 -4.76 18.34
CA LEU A 83 17.52 -4.70 19.75
C LEU A 83 19.03 -4.84 19.94
N LEU A 84 19.69 -5.60 19.06
CA LEU A 84 21.13 -5.81 19.09
C LEU A 84 21.83 -4.89 18.08
N ASN A 85 22.87 -4.21 18.56
CA ASN A 85 23.78 -3.47 17.69
C ASN A 85 24.68 -4.44 16.88
N ALA A 86 25.53 -3.89 16.01
CA ALA A 86 26.37 -4.70 15.14
C ALA A 86 27.36 -5.61 15.90
N GLU A 87 27.94 -5.10 17.00
CA GLU A 87 28.90 -5.81 17.83
C GLU A 87 28.23 -6.97 18.57
N GLN A 88 27.08 -6.72 19.20
CA GLN A 88 26.28 -7.74 19.89
C GLN A 88 25.78 -8.82 18.94
N LYS A 89 25.45 -8.48 17.68
CA LYS A 89 25.12 -9.48 16.66
C LYS A 89 26.32 -10.33 16.29
N ALA A 90 27.52 -9.76 16.23
CA ALA A 90 28.74 -10.50 15.94
C ALA A 90 29.09 -11.47 17.07
N GLU A 91 28.94 -11.01 18.32
CA GLU A 91 29.09 -11.84 19.52
C GLU A 91 28.07 -12.99 19.54
N LEU A 92 26.78 -12.68 19.35
CA LEU A 92 25.73 -13.70 19.28
C LEU A 92 25.99 -14.70 18.14
N ALA A 93 26.42 -14.24 16.98
CA ALA A 93 26.78 -15.11 15.86
C ALA A 93 27.95 -16.03 16.21
N GLN A 94 28.89 -15.58 17.03
CA GLN A 94 29.98 -16.41 17.51
C GLN A 94 29.49 -17.47 18.51
N MET A 95 28.68 -17.09 19.50
CA MET A 95 28.06 -18.04 20.44
C MET A 95 27.28 -19.14 19.71
N VAL A 96 26.53 -18.77 18.66
CA VAL A 96 25.79 -19.74 17.83
C VAL A 96 26.73 -20.69 17.07
N ARG A 97 27.88 -20.21 16.60
CA ARG A 97 28.89 -21.03 15.91
C ARG A 97 29.62 -21.97 16.85
N ASP A 98 29.93 -21.50 18.06
CA ASP A 98 30.64 -22.29 19.07
C ASP A 98 29.76 -23.44 19.60
N GLY A 99 28.44 -23.29 19.52
CA GLY A 99 27.48 -24.30 19.91
C GLY A 99 27.23 -24.35 21.42
N PRO A 100 26.25 -25.15 21.88
CA PRO A 100 25.97 -25.28 23.30
C PRO A 100 27.09 -26.04 24.02
N ASP A 101 27.37 -25.66 25.26
CA ASP A 101 28.16 -26.51 26.16
C ASP A 101 27.32 -27.75 26.52
N LEU A 102 27.88 -28.93 26.27
CA LEU A 102 27.22 -30.23 26.47
C LEU A 102 27.58 -30.88 27.82
N ALA A 103 28.27 -30.14 28.70
CA ALA A 103 28.69 -30.59 30.02
C ALA A 103 27.54 -30.89 30.98
#